data_AF-A0AA47INW3-F1
#
_entry.id   AF-A0AA47INW3-F1
#
_cell.length_a   1.000
_cell.length_b   1.000
_cell.length_c   1.000
_cell.angle_alpha   90.00
_cell.angle_beta   90.00
_cell.angle_gamma   90.00
#
_symmetry.space_group_name_H-M   'P 1'
#
loop_
_entity.id
_entity.type
_entity.pdbx_description
1 polymer ?
#
loop_
_entity_poly.entity_id
_entity_poly.type
_entity_poly.pdbx_seq_one_letter_code
_entity_poly.pdbx_strand_id
1 'polypeptide(L)'
;MINSNIATLRKKHRWSQEALANKVGVSRQTIAKWEAPGGNPDISSCVRLAQLFDVSIDDLVNGDTSFVAMLDRPGKYIFGTVVIDQDGRLTLPVRARQVFNIKAGDELLLIGDIDRGLALMDTQFFVQAARHVEGDHRAAHDNTEN
;
A
#
# COMPACT_ATOMS: atom_id res chain seq x y z
N MET A 1 -0.11 -20.62 3.67
CA MET A 1 0.22 -19.18 3.71
C MET A 1 -0.09 -18.53 2.36
N ILE A 2 0.55 -18.97 1.27
CA ILE A 2 0.20 -18.49 -0.08
C ILE A 2 -1.24 -18.78 -0.53
N ASN A 3 -1.78 -19.95 -0.22
CA ASN A 3 -3.12 -20.37 -0.59
C ASN A 3 -4.21 -19.45 -0.01
N SER A 4 -4.06 -19.04 1.26
CA SER A 4 -4.96 -18.09 1.92
C SER A 4 -4.81 -16.69 1.33
N ASN A 5 -3.58 -16.27 0.99
CA ASN A 5 -3.33 -14.96 0.39
C ASN A 5 -3.99 -14.82 -0.98
N ILE A 6 -3.89 -15.85 -1.84
CA ILE A 6 -4.56 -15.87 -3.16
C ILE A 6 -6.08 -15.72 -2.99
N ALA A 7 -6.67 -16.49 -2.07
CA ALA A 7 -8.11 -16.43 -1.81
C ALA A 7 -8.54 -15.07 -1.26
N THR A 8 -7.76 -14.48 -0.35
CA THR A 8 -8.01 -13.14 0.22
C THR A 8 -7.96 -12.05 -0.86
N LEU A 9 -6.89 -12.03 -1.66
CA LEU A 9 -6.71 -11.06 -2.74
C LEU A 9 -7.82 -11.20 -3.80
N ARG A 10 -8.18 -12.43 -4.18
CA ARG A 10 -9.30 -12.67 -5.11
C ARG A 10 -10.62 -12.12 -4.59
N LYS A 11 -10.95 -12.43 -3.33
CA LYS A 11 -12.20 -11.97 -2.69
C LYS A 11 -12.23 -10.45 -2.56
N LYS A 12 -11.09 -9.80 -2.29
CA LYS A 12 -10.96 -8.33 -2.26
C LYS A 12 -11.38 -7.72 -3.60
N HIS A 13 -10.87 -8.25 -4.71
CA HIS A 13 -11.27 -7.79 -6.04
C HIS A 13 -12.67 -8.25 -6.50
N ARG A 14 -13.42 -8.94 -5.62
CA ARG A 14 -14.75 -9.52 -5.91
C ARG A 14 -14.75 -10.46 -7.12
N TRP A 15 -13.64 -11.14 -7.35
CA TRP A 15 -13.52 -12.07 -8.47
C TRP A 15 -13.99 -13.47 -8.07
N SER A 16 -14.70 -14.13 -8.98
CA SER A 16 -14.88 -15.58 -8.91
C SER A 16 -13.54 -16.28 -9.19
N GLN A 17 -13.41 -17.54 -8.79
CA GLN A 17 -12.22 -18.34 -9.15
C GLN A 17 -12.01 -18.40 -10.66
N GLU A 18 -13.10 -18.40 -11.42
CA GLU A 18 -13.09 -18.37 -12.89
C GLU A 18 -12.61 -17.03 -13.44
N ALA A 19 -13.05 -15.92 -12.87
CA ALA A 19 -12.58 -14.59 -13.26
C ALA A 19 -11.08 -14.42 -12.98
N LEU A 20 -10.58 -14.92 -11.83
CA LEU A 20 -9.15 -14.93 -11.55
C LEU A 20 -8.39 -15.83 -12.52
N ALA A 21 -8.93 -17.02 -12.81
CA ALA A 21 -8.32 -17.97 -13.74
C ALA A 21 -8.12 -17.36 -15.13
N ASN A 22 -9.15 -16.68 -15.65
CA ASN A 22 -9.11 -15.98 -16.93
C ASN A 22 -8.06 -14.86 -16.94
N LYS A 23 -7.90 -14.12 -15.84
CA LYS A 23 -6.91 -13.04 -15.72
C LYS A 23 -5.47 -13.55 -15.64
N VAL A 24 -5.25 -14.68 -14.97
CA VAL A 24 -3.91 -15.28 -14.82
C VAL A 24 -3.55 -16.15 -16.04
N GLY A 25 -4.55 -16.53 -16.84
CA GLY A 25 -4.39 -17.40 -18.01
C GLY A 25 -4.26 -18.87 -17.64
N VAL A 26 -5.00 -19.33 -16.64
CA VAL A 26 -5.03 -20.73 -16.17
C VAL A 26 -6.46 -21.24 -16.08
N SER A 27 -6.63 -22.54 -15.79
CA SER A 27 -7.98 -23.10 -15.61
C SER A 27 -8.57 -22.73 -14.23
N ARG A 28 -9.90 -22.68 -14.12
CA ARG A 28 -10.60 -22.51 -12.84
C ARG A 28 -10.17 -23.57 -11.82
N GLN A 29 -9.95 -24.82 -12.27
CA GLN A 29 -9.51 -25.93 -11.44
C GLN A 29 -8.12 -25.68 -10.85
N THR A 30 -7.23 -25.04 -11.62
CA THR A 30 -5.89 -24.64 -11.17
C THR A 30 -5.99 -23.63 -10.02
N ILE A 31 -6.82 -22.59 -10.15
CA ILE A 31 -7.06 -21.63 -9.07
C ILE A 31 -7.66 -22.31 -7.84
N ALA A 32 -8.65 -23.18 -8.01
CA ALA A 32 -9.25 -23.92 -6.90
C ALA A 32 -8.22 -24.78 -6.16
N LYS A 33 -7.28 -25.40 -6.89
CA LYS A 33 -6.19 -26.17 -6.31
C LYS A 33 -5.21 -25.28 -5.54
N TRP A 34 -4.89 -24.09 -6.03
CA TRP A 34 -3.99 -23.16 -5.34
C TRP A 34 -4.61 -22.57 -4.07
N GLU A 35 -5.92 -22.37 -4.04
CA GLU A 35 -6.62 -21.87 -2.84
C GLU A 35 -6.85 -22.97 -1.79
N ALA A 36 -6.77 -24.24 -2.17
CA ALA A 36 -6.91 -25.37 -1.25
C ALA A 36 -5.70 -25.51 -0.29
N PRO A 37 -5.87 -26.16 0.87
CA PRO A 37 -4.76 -26.46 1.77
C PRO A 37 -3.65 -27.25 1.06
N GLY A 38 -2.41 -26.78 1.15
CA GLY A 38 -1.27 -27.39 0.46
C GLY A 38 -1.15 -27.07 -1.04
N GLY A 39 -2.05 -26.24 -1.58
CA GLY A 39 -1.95 -25.71 -2.93
C GLY A 39 -0.77 -24.75 -3.07
N ASN A 40 0.08 -24.98 -4.08
CA ASN A 40 1.19 -24.09 -4.40
C ASN A 40 1.24 -23.81 -5.91
N PRO A 41 1.20 -22.54 -6.35
CA PRO A 41 1.46 -22.17 -7.72
C PRO A 41 2.93 -22.43 -8.09
N ASP A 42 3.20 -22.59 -9.38
CA ASP A 42 4.57 -22.52 -9.88
C ASP A 42 5.09 -21.08 -9.86
N ILE A 43 6.41 -20.93 -10.03
CA ILE A 43 7.08 -19.62 -9.99
C ILE A 43 6.50 -18.66 -11.04
N SER A 44 6.19 -19.15 -12.24
CA SER A 44 5.61 -18.32 -13.32
C SER A 44 4.24 -17.76 -12.93
N SER A 45 3.44 -18.57 -12.24
CA SER A 45 2.11 -18.23 -11.75
C SER A 45 2.19 -17.26 -10.57
N CYS A 46 3.16 -17.46 -9.67
CA CYS A 46 3.42 -16.51 -8.59
C CYS A 46 3.77 -15.12 -9.13
N VAL A 47 4.62 -15.02 -10.16
CA VAL A 47 4.95 -13.74 -10.82
C VAL A 47 3.69 -13.09 -11.41
N ARG A 48 2.86 -13.86 -12.13
CA ARG A 48 1.62 -13.35 -12.73
C ARG A 48 0.62 -12.88 -11.68
N LEU A 49 0.45 -13.64 -10.60
CA LEU A 49 -0.42 -13.27 -9.48
C LEU A 49 0.08 -12.02 -8.77
N ALA A 50 1.39 -11.93 -8.50
CA ALA A 50 2.01 -10.76 -7.88
C ALA A 50 1.80 -9.50 -8.73
N GLN A 51 2.00 -9.59 -10.04
CA GLN A 51 1.72 -8.50 -10.97
C GLN A 51 0.22 -8.15 -11.03
N LEU A 52 -0.65 -9.15 -11.10
CA LEU A 52 -2.11 -8.94 -11.20
C LEU A 52 -2.68 -8.25 -9.97
N PHE A 53 -2.19 -8.63 -8.78
CA PHE A 53 -2.61 -8.06 -7.50
C PHE A 53 -1.78 -6.84 -7.08
N ASP A 54 -0.77 -6.47 -7.88
CA ASP A 54 0.15 -5.36 -7.63
C ASP A 54 0.83 -5.45 -6.25
N VAL A 55 1.34 -6.64 -5.92
CA VAL A 55 2.08 -6.98 -4.68
C VAL A 55 3.44 -7.60 -5.02
N SER A 56 4.37 -7.67 -4.06
CA SER A 56 5.61 -8.42 -4.27
C SER A 56 5.37 -9.93 -4.20
N ILE A 57 6.28 -10.73 -4.77
CA ILE A 57 6.22 -12.19 -4.65
C ILE A 57 6.35 -12.62 -3.19
N ASP A 58 7.20 -11.92 -2.42
CA ASP A 58 7.36 -12.20 -1.00
C ASP A 58 6.06 -11.92 -0.21
N ASP A 59 5.37 -10.81 -0.51
CA ASP A 59 4.06 -10.51 0.08
C ASP A 59 3.01 -11.56 -0.27
N LEU A 60 3.04 -12.05 -1.52
CA LEU A 60 2.11 -13.09 -1.96
C LEU A 60 2.34 -14.41 -1.20
N VAL A 61 3.60 -14.79 -0.96
CA VAL A 61 3.99 -16.09 -0.41
C VAL A 61 3.99 -16.09 1.13
N ASN A 62 4.60 -15.06 1.73
CA ASN A 62 4.94 -14.95 3.15
C ASN A 62 4.23 -13.79 3.84
N GLY A 63 3.75 -12.79 3.10
CA GLY A 63 3.14 -11.59 3.66
C GLY A 63 1.76 -11.84 4.29
N ASP A 64 1.50 -11.14 5.40
CA ASP A 64 0.18 -11.06 6.00
C ASP A 64 -0.68 -10.08 5.19
N THR A 65 -1.48 -10.59 4.26
CA THR A 65 -2.30 -9.76 3.34
C THR A 65 -3.41 -8.96 4.04
N SER A 66 -3.57 -9.12 5.35
CA SER A 66 -4.45 -8.33 6.21
C SER A 66 -4.15 -6.83 6.13
N PHE A 67 -2.89 -6.41 5.98
CA PHE A 67 -2.51 -5.01 5.78
C PHE A 67 -2.94 -4.46 4.41
N VAL A 68 -2.98 -5.33 3.39
CA VAL A 68 -3.39 -4.99 2.02
C VAL A 68 -4.90 -4.68 1.96
N ALA A 69 -5.71 -5.19 2.89
CA ALA A 69 -7.15 -4.90 2.98
C ALA A 69 -7.45 -3.43 3.36
N MET A 70 -6.53 -2.75 4.04
CA MET A 70 -6.69 -1.33 4.45
C MET A 70 -6.55 -0.33 3.28
N LEU A 71 -6.21 -0.82 2.08
CA LEU A 71 -5.83 -0.04 0.90
C LEU A 71 -6.96 0.31 -0.08
N ASP A 72 -8.23 0.02 0.21
CA ASP A 72 -9.34 0.31 -0.71
C ASP A 72 -9.78 1.79 -0.74
N ARG A 73 -8.93 2.70 -0.27
CA ARG A 73 -9.16 4.15 -0.36
C ARG A 73 -8.30 4.71 -1.51
N PRO A 74 -8.91 5.22 -2.59
CA PRO A 74 -8.18 5.87 -3.67
C PRO A 74 -7.19 6.89 -3.10
N GLY A 75 -5.93 6.83 -3.55
CA GLY A 75 -4.86 7.72 -3.11
C GLY A 75 -4.15 7.33 -1.80
N LYS A 76 -4.47 6.18 -1.18
CA LYS A 76 -3.74 5.67 -0.01
C LYS A 76 -2.94 4.41 -0.34
N TYR A 77 -1.70 4.35 0.13
CA TYR A 77 -0.75 3.29 -0.20
C TYR A 77 -0.01 2.80 1.04
N ILE A 78 0.32 1.51 1.06
CA ILE A 78 1.26 0.86 1.98
C ILE A 78 2.29 0.18 1.09
N PHE A 79 3.57 0.50 1.28
CA PHE A 79 4.68 -0.01 0.46
C PHE A 79 5.46 -1.14 1.15
N GLY A 80 4.80 -1.85 2.07
CA GLY A 80 5.41 -2.85 2.93
C GLY A 80 6.16 -2.23 4.11
N THR A 81 6.96 -3.05 4.79
CA THR A 81 7.88 -2.61 5.83
C THR A 81 9.18 -2.12 5.20
N VAL A 82 9.79 -1.11 5.82
CA VAL A 82 11.10 -0.58 5.44
C VAL A 82 12.05 -0.78 6.62
N VAL A 83 13.29 -1.12 6.31
CA VAL A 83 14.33 -1.39 7.32
C VAL A 83 15.35 -0.26 7.27
N ILE A 84 15.86 0.12 8.44
CA ILE A 84 16.98 1.03 8.57
C ILE A 84 18.27 0.24 8.34
N ASP A 85 19.11 0.71 7.42
CA ASP A 85 20.38 0.06 7.14
C ASP A 85 21.43 0.26 8.25
N GLN A 86 22.63 -0.31 8.06
CA GLN A 86 23.73 -0.21 9.04
C GLN A 86 24.21 1.23 9.25
N ASP A 87 23.97 2.11 8.28
CA ASP A 87 24.33 3.52 8.33
C ASP A 87 23.21 4.39 8.95
N GLY A 88 22.13 3.76 9.44
CA GLY A 88 20.99 4.47 10.02
C GLY A 88 20.06 5.11 8.99
N ARG A 89 20.17 4.74 7.71
CA ARG A 89 19.38 5.37 6.63
C ARG A 89 18.11 4.57 6.34
N LEU A 90 17.03 5.32 6.10
CA LEU A 90 15.77 4.77 5.62
C LEU A 90 15.77 4.76 4.09
N THR A 91 15.75 3.58 3.48
CA THR A 91 15.64 3.47 2.01
C THR A 91 14.19 3.37 1.57
N LEU A 92 13.72 4.37 0.82
CA LEU A 92 12.37 4.35 0.25
C LEU A 92 12.28 3.34 -0.92
N PRO A 93 11.27 2.46 -0.92
CA PRO A 93 11.01 1.56 -2.04
C PRO A 93 10.88 2.31 -3.36
N VAL A 94 11.42 1.73 -4.44
CA VAL A 94 11.38 2.32 -5.79
C VAL A 94 9.95 2.71 -6.18
N ARG A 95 8.98 1.83 -5.87
CA ARG A 95 7.57 2.06 -6.18
C ARG A 95 6.98 3.24 -5.41
N ALA A 96 7.36 3.44 -4.14
CA ALA A 96 6.92 4.61 -3.37
C ALA A 96 7.42 5.90 -4.02
N ARG A 97 8.69 5.92 -4.45
CA ARG A 97 9.29 7.04 -5.18
C ARG A 97 8.57 7.32 -6.49
N GLN A 98 8.20 6.28 -7.24
CA GLN A 98 7.48 6.45 -8.51
C GLN A 98 6.05 6.97 -8.31
N VAL A 99 5.29 6.38 -7.39
CA VAL A 99 3.89 6.74 -7.13
C VAL A 99 3.76 8.18 -6.63
N PHE A 100 4.66 8.62 -5.76
CA PHE A 100 4.68 9.98 -5.21
C PHE A 100 5.64 10.92 -5.94
N ASN A 101 6.24 10.48 -7.05
CA ASN A 101 7.18 11.28 -7.85
C ASN A 101 8.34 11.90 -7.03
N ILE A 102 8.86 11.14 -6.04
CA ILE A 102 9.97 11.56 -5.16
C ILE A 102 11.30 11.36 -5.88
N LYS A 103 12.07 12.44 -6.00
CA LYS A 103 13.36 12.51 -6.69
C LYS A 103 14.50 12.85 -5.72
N ALA A 104 15.73 12.63 -6.18
CA ALA A 104 16.90 13.06 -5.44
C ALA A 104 16.91 14.59 -5.32
N GLY A 105 17.05 15.10 -4.09
CA GLY A 105 16.98 16.52 -3.80
C GLY A 105 15.60 17.02 -3.34
N ASP A 106 14.56 16.18 -3.40
CA ASP A 106 13.25 16.54 -2.84
C ASP A 106 13.32 16.59 -1.30
N GLU A 107 12.69 17.61 -0.72
CA GLU A 107 12.59 17.79 0.72
C GLU A 107 11.29 17.21 1.26
N LEU A 108 11.40 16.20 2.11
CA LEU A 108 10.27 15.60 2.82
C LEU A 108 10.34 15.97 4.30
N LEU A 109 9.20 16.34 4.87
CA LEU A 109 9.06 16.60 6.29
C LEU A 109 8.93 15.29 7.05
N LEU A 110 9.82 15.06 8.02
CA LEU A 110 9.76 13.96 8.97
C LEU A 110 9.17 14.47 10.29
N ILE A 111 8.00 13.95 10.65
CA ILE A 111 7.34 14.25 11.92
C ILE A 111 7.30 12.99 12.79
N GLY A 112 7.28 13.20 14.10
CA GLY A 112 7.29 12.12 15.07
C GLY A 112 6.45 12.44 16.30
N ASP A 113 5.78 11.43 16.81
CA ASP A 113 5.07 11.41 18.08
C ASP A 113 5.51 10.13 18.81
N ILE A 114 5.83 10.24 20.10
CA ILE A 114 6.41 9.13 20.87
C ILE A 114 5.45 7.93 20.94
N ASP A 115 4.14 8.19 21.00
CA ASP A 115 3.11 7.17 21.14
C ASP A 115 2.62 6.64 19.78
N ARG A 116 2.76 7.45 18.72
CA ARG A 116 2.21 7.14 17.38
C ARG A 116 3.27 6.80 16.33
N GLY A 117 4.53 7.07 16.59
CA GLY A 117 5.65 6.80 15.70
C GLY A 117 5.95 7.94 14.72
N LEU A 118 6.60 7.59 13.61
CA LEU A 118 7.11 8.51 12.60
C LEU A 118 6.20 8.56 11.37
N ALA A 119 6.10 9.74 10.74
CA ALA A 119 5.49 9.91 9.44
C ALA A 119 6.32 10.82 8.54
N LEU A 120 6.30 10.51 7.24
CA LEU A 120 6.90 11.31 6.17
C LEU A 120 5.79 12.01 5.38
N MET A 121 5.99 13.29 5.07
CA MET A 121 5.03 14.05 4.28
C MET A 121 5.71 15.07 3.36
N ASP A 122 5.01 15.48 2.31
CA ASP A 122 5.44 16.58 1.46
C ASP A 122 5.41 17.91 2.24
N THR A 123 6.52 18.63 2.19
CA THR A 123 6.70 19.88 2.96
C THR A 123 5.77 20.99 2.45
N GLN A 124 5.54 21.08 1.13
CA GLN A 124 4.70 22.11 0.54
C GLN A 124 3.23 21.91 0.92
N PHE A 125 2.75 20.66 0.86
CA PHE A 125 1.43 20.28 1.31
C PHE A 125 1.21 20.64 2.79
N PHE A 126 2.18 20.35 3.66
CA PHE A 126 2.08 20.70 5.07
C PHE A 126 1.93 22.22 5.28
N VAL A 127 2.79 23.02 4.64
CA VAL A 127 2.73 24.48 4.75
C VAL A 127 1.40 25.04 4.22
N GLN A 128 0.90 24.50 3.11
CA GLN A 128 -0.39 24.91 2.56
C GLN A 128 -1.56 24.56 3.50
N ALA A 129 -1.54 23.35 4.08
CA ALA A 129 -2.57 22.91 5.02
C ALA A 129 -2.56 23.78 6.30
N ALA A 130 -1.39 24.08 6.86
CA ALA A 130 -1.27 24.92 8.05
C ALA A 130 -1.84 26.33 7.83
N ARG A 131 -1.55 26.94 6.67
CA ARG A 131 -2.09 28.26 6.30
C ARG A 131 -3.62 28.28 6.18
N HIS A 132 -4.23 27.20 5.70
CA HIS A 132 -5.70 27.10 5.62
C HIS A 132 -6.33 27.04 7.02
N VAL A 133 -5.73 26.28 7.95
CA VAL A 133 -6.21 26.17 9.33
C VAL A 133 -6.12 27.51 10.08
N GLU A 134 -5.03 28.26 9.86
CA GLU A 134 -4.84 29.60 10.44
C GLU A 134 -5.76 30.66 9.81
N GLY A 135 -6.05 30.54 8.51
CA GLY A 135 -6.97 31.43 7.79
C GLY A 135 -8.42 31.31 8.26
N ASP A 136 -8.90 30.09 8.48
CA ASP A 136 -10.27 29.83 8.98
C ASP A 136 -10.47 30.33 10.42
N HIS A 137 -9.43 30.34 11.26
CA HIS A 137 -9.52 30.89 12.62
C HIS A 137 -9.63 32.42 12.67
N ARG A 138 -9.14 33.15 11.65
CA ARG A 138 -9.28 34.61 11.59
C ARG A 138 -10.68 35.06 11.17
N ALA A 139 -11.35 34.31 10.29
CA ALA A 139 -12.72 34.64 9.86
C ALA A 139 -13.78 34.40 10.94
N ALA A 140 -13.53 33.50 11.90
CA ALA A 140 -14.46 33.20 12.98
C ALA A 140 -14.48 34.24 14.11
N HIS A 141 -13.42 35.04 14.27
CA HIS A 141 -13.33 36.05 15.32
C HIS A 141 -13.91 37.42 14.92
N ASP A 142 -14.05 37.70 13.62
CA ASP A 142 -14.53 39.00 13.10
C ASP A 142 -16.07 39.12 13.12
N ASN A 143 -16.79 38.03 13.42
CA ASN A 143 -18.27 37.96 13.42
C ASN A 143 -18.91 37.98 14.82
N THR A 144 -18.11 38.22 15.88
CA THR A 144 -18.61 38.32 17.27
C THR A 144 -18.59 39.74 17.84
N GLU A 145 -18.14 40.74 17.07
CA GLU A 145 -18.22 42.16 17.45
C GLU A 145 -19.09 42.92 16.44
N ASN A 146 -20.40 42.68 16.47
CA ASN A 146 -21.38 43.63 15.93
C ASN A 146 -22.73 43.49 16.65
#